data_AF-A0AAD6E569-F1
#
_entry.id   AF-A0AAD6E569-F1
#
_cell.length_a   1.000
_cell.length_b   1.000
_cell.length_c   1.000
_cell.angle_alpha   90.00
_cell.angle_beta   90.00
_cell.angle_gamma   90.00
#
_symmetry.space_group_name_H-M   'P 1'
#
loop_
_entity.id
_entity.type
_entity.pdbx_description
1 polymer ?
#
loop_
_entity_poly.entity_id
_entity_poly.type
_entity_poly.pdbx_seq_one_letter_code
_entity_poly.pdbx_strand_id
1 'polypeptide(L)'
;MLSSSGETLGVKVQPSDVRLKPEKDMHYRWQIEDPSLEPLFQKHLSKHSVGAYMLLQRGVGQKFFAVRPEKDLNKEAHLDLMAQLRAENLSLTEKLRLSEEKAHRKEQEAIEAEDEIRSQNSVIREAQMTIHLHQQDILNWMALCEWYQVRCLHCSNVLSQMTSFLQGTSVEDTTLAPSQA
;
A
#
# COMPACT_ATOMS: atom_id res chain seq x y z
N MET A 1 -18.85 27.16 -6.22
CA MET A 1 -18.99 28.62 -6.32
C MET A 1 -20.09 29.04 -5.35
N LEU A 2 -19.71 29.48 -4.15
CA LEU A 2 -20.64 29.95 -3.13
C LEU A 2 -20.38 31.43 -2.90
N SER A 3 -21.46 32.20 -3.00
CA SER A 3 -21.56 33.64 -2.78
C SER A 3 -20.88 34.05 -1.47
N SER A 4 -19.88 34.91 -1.55
CA SER A 4 -19.30 35.60 -0.39
C SER A 4 -20.29 36.66 0.10
N SER A 5 -21.31 36.22 0.82
CA SER A 5 -22.23 37.10 1.54
C SER A 5 -21.49 37.74 2.72
N GLY A 6 -21.11 39.00 2.58
CA GLY A 6 -21.01 39.93 3.71
C GLY A 6 -19.78 39.84 4.60
N GLU A 7 -18.58 39.59 4.08
CA GLU A 7 -17.35 39.92 4.83
C GLU A 7 -17.23 41.46 4.93
N THR A 8 -17.63 42.01 6.07
CA THR A 8 -17.32 43.42 6.37
C THR A 8 -15.81 43.55 6.56
N LEU A 9 -15.19 44.57 5.97
CA LEU A 9 -13.74 44.76 6.06
C LEU A 9 -13.21 44.97 7.49
N GLY A 10 -14.09 45.15 8.48
CA GLY A 10 -13.76 45.51 9.86
C GLY A 10 -13.11 46.90 9.98
N VAL A 11 -13.15 47.71 8.91
CA VAL A 11 -12.57 49.05 8.90
C VAL A 11 -13.61 50.03 9.45
N LYS A 12 -13.29 50.65 10.60
CA LYS A 12 -14.13 51.68 11.21
C LYS A 12 -13.79 53.03 10.57
N VAL A 13 -14.62 53.47 9.63
CA VAL A 13 -14.51 54.80 8.98
C VAL A 13 -15.69 55.65 9.43
N GLN A 14 -15.47 56.90 9.84
CA GLN A 14 -16.59 57.78 10.12
C GLN A 14 -17.31 58.13 8.80
N PRO A 15 -18.63 58.33 8.79
CA PRO A 15 -19.34 58.75 7.58
C PRO A 15 -18.75 59.99 6.91
N SER A 16 -18.23 60.93 7.72
CA SER A 16 -17.52 62.14 7.27
C SER A 16 -16.20 61.88 6.56
N ASP A 17 -15.62 60.70 6.72
CA ASP A 17 -14.29 60.32 6.23
C ASP A 17 -14.36 59.42 5.01
N VAL A 18 -15.57 58.98 4.64
CA VAL A 18 -15.80 58.24 3.39
C VAL A 18 -15.53 59.16 2.21
N ARG A 19 -14.62 58.73 1.33
CA ARG A 19 -14.28 59.39 0.07
C ARG A 19 -14.57 58.43 -1.09
N LEU A 20 -15.18 58.95 -2.15
CA LEU A 20 -15.30 58.23 -3.43
C LEU A 20 -13.98 58.14 -4.17
N LYS A 21 -13.08 59.09 -3.93
CA LYS A 21 -11.70 59.07 -4.40
C LYS A 21 -10.79 58.91 -3.19
N PRO A 22 -10.48 57.66 -2.76
CA PRO A 22 -9.58 57.41 -1.65
C PRO A 22 -8.18 57.91 -2.03
N GLU A 23 -7.55 58.64 -1.11
CA GLU A 23 -6.13 58.98 -1.21
C GLU A 23 -5.26 57.76 -0.90
N LYS A 24 -3.96 57.81 -1.23
CA LYS A 24 -3.05 56.66 -1.10
C LYS A 24 -2.95 56.09 0.31
N ASP A 25 -3.24 56.91 1.32
CA ASP A 25 -3.12 56.54 2.74
C ASP A 25 -4.45 56.07 3.38
N MET A 26 -5.50 55.91 2.58
CA MET A 26 -6.82 55.48 3.08
C MET A 26 -6.86 53.96 3.36
N HIS A 27 -7.56 53.58 4.43
CA HIS A 27 -7.67 52.19 4.89
C HIS A 27 -8.52 51.26 4.01
N TYR A 28 -9.04 51.76 2.89
CA TYR A 28 -9.85 51.01 1.94
C TYR A 28 -9.68 51.56 0.53
N ARG A 29 -9.94 50.73 -0.48
CA ARG A 29 -10.11 51.14 -1.88
C ARG A 29 -11.47 50.67 -2.39
N TRP A 30 -11.94 51.24 -3.49
CA TRP A 30 -13.15 50.74 -4.16
C TRP A 30 -12.77 49.65 -5.17
N GLN A 31 -13.42 48.49 -5.05
CA GLN A 31 -13.53 47.50 -6.11
C GLN A 31 -14.86 47.77 -6.83
N ILE A 32 -14.79 48.06 -8.13
CA ILE A 32 -15.96 48.42 -8.94
C ILE A 32 -16.23 47.24 -9.88
N GLU A 33 -17.39 46.61 -9.74
CA GLU A 33 -17.79 45.49 -10.60
C GLU A 33 -18.52 45.96 -11.86
N ASP A 34 -19.17 47.12 -11.80
CA ASP A 34 -19.85 47.77 -12.93
C ASP A 34 -18.99 48.93 -13.47
N PRO A 35 -18.25 48.75 -14.58
CA PRO A 35 -17.33 49.76 -15.11
C PRO A 35 -18.01 51.09 -15.47
N SER A 36 -19.32 51.08 -15.72
CA SER A 36 -20.08 52.31 -16.02
C SER A 36 -20.11 53.30 -14.85
N LEU A 37 -19.85 52.84 -13.62
CA LEU A 37 -19.81 53.66 -12.41
C LEU A 37 -18.41 54.25 -12.14
N GLU A 38 -17.35 53.79 -12.81
CA GLU A 38 -15.98 54.29 -12.61
C GLU A 38 -15.84 55.83 -12.66
N PRO A 39 -16.51 56.56 -13.58
CA PRO A 39 -16.41 58.01 -13.62
C PRO A 39 -16.90 58.70 -12.33
N LEU A 40 -17.76 58.05 -11.54
CA LEU A 40 -18.25 58.58 -10.27
C LEU A 40 -17.16 58.60 -9.19
N PHE A 41 -16.21 57.67 -9.25
CA PHE A 41 -15.13 57.54 -8.28
C PHE A 41 -13.92 58.44 -8.58
N GLN A 42 -13.93 59.13 -9.72
CA GLN A 42 -12.88 60.08 -10.11
C GLN A 42 -13.08 61.49 -9.53
N LYS A 43 -14.28 61.78 -8.98
CA LYS A 43 -14.66 63.09 -8.43
C LYS A 43 -15.04 62.99 -6.95
N HIS A 44 -14.89 64.09 -6.22
CA HIS A 44 -15.37 64.18 -4.83
C HIS A 44 -16.90 64.21 -4.77
N LEU A 45 -17.48 63.70 -3.68
CA LEU A 45 -18.93 63.69 -3.42
C LEU A 45 -19.58 65.06 -3.68
N SER A 46 -18.99 66.13 -3.16
CA SER A 46 -19.50 67.50 -3.31
C SER A 46 -19.65 67.99 -4.76
N LYS A 47 -19.02 67.33 -5.74
CA LYS A 47 -19.09 67.69 -7.17
C LYS A 47 -20.08 66.85 -7.98
N HIS A 48 -20.84 65.98 -7.31
CA HIS A 48 -21.83 65.11 -7.95
C HIS A 48 -23.25 65.68 -7.84
N SER A 49 -24.08 65.35 -8.83
CA SER A 49 -25.50 65.70 -8.82
C SER A 49 -26.29 64.79 -7.87
N VAL A 50 -27.48 65.23 -7.46
CA VAL A 50 -28.41 64.42 -6.65
C VAL A 50 -28.70 63.06 -7.30
N GLY A 51 -28.79 63.01 -8.64
CA GLY A 51 -28.94 61.76 -9.39
C GLY A 51 -27.78 60.79 -9.20
N ALA A 52 -26.54 61.28 -9.19
CA ALA A 52 -25.36 60.46 -8.94
C ALA A 52 -25.32 59.92 -7.49
N TYR A 53 -25.79 60.70 -6.50
CA TYR A 53 -25.94 60.21 -5.12
C TYR A 53 -26.92 59.04 -5.02
N MET A 54 -28.07 59.11 -5.70
CA MET A 54 -29.03 58.00 -5.72
C MET A 54 -28.44 56.73 -6.34
N LEU A 55 -27.63 56.87 -7.39
CA LEU A 55 -26.94 55.74 -8.02
C LEU A 55 -25.92 55.10 -7.07
N LEU A 56 -25.13 55.92 -6.36
CA LEU A 56 -24.16 55.44 -5.39
C LEU A 56 -24.84 54.73 -4.20
N GLN A 57 -25.92 55.32 -3.67
CA GLN A 57 -26.70 54.73 -2.58
C GLN A 57 -27.28 53.36 -2.96
N ARG A 58 -27.78 53.22 -4.19
CA ARG A 58 -28.35 51.94 -4.66
C ARG A 58 -27.27 50.92 -5.04
N GLY A 59 -26.11 51.38 -5.51
CA GLY A 59 -25.04 50.52 -6.02
C GLY A 59 -24.08 50.02 -4.96
N VAL A 60 -23.99 50.66 -3.78
CA VAL A 60 -23.06 50.25 -2.73
C VAL A 60 -23.38 48.82 -2.24
N GLY A 61 -22.37 47.96 -2.21
CA GLY A 61 -22.53 46.56 -1.80
C GLY A 61 -23.20 45.66 -2.84
N GLN A 62 -23.46 46.16 -4.05
CA GLN A 62 -24.00 45.37 -5.17
C GLN A 62 -23.16 45.52 -6.42
N LYS A 63 -22.77 46.75 -6.75
CA LYS A 63 -22.02 47.12 -7.96
C LYS A 63 -20.61 47.59 -7.66
N PHE A 64 -20.35 47.95 -6.41
CA PHE A 64 -19.04 48.33 -5.93
C PHE A 64 -18.92 48.06 -4.43
N PHE A 65 -17.71 47.75 -4.00
CA PHE A 65 -17.39 47.30 -2.65
C PHE A 65 -16.16 48.02 -2.15
N ALA A 66 -16.14 48.38 -0.88
CA ALA A 66 -14.89 48.78 -0.24
C ALA A 66 -14.08 47.50 0.02
N VAL A 67 -12.82 47.47 -0.40
CA VAL A 67 -11.87 46.38 -0.13
C VAL A 67 -10.60 46.90 0.55
N ARG A 68 -9.92 46.05 1.31
CA ARG A 68 -8.63 46.43 1.92
C ARG A 68 -7.60 46.68 0.81
N PRO A 69 -6.77 47.73 0.89
CA PRO A 69 -5.67 47.89 -0.04
C PRO A 69 -4.73 46.69 0.12
N GLU A 70 -4.43 45.99 -0.97
CA GLU A 70 -3.41 44.95 -0.96
C GLU A 70 -2.09 45.59 -0.53
N LYS A 71 -1.56 45.22 0.64
CA LYS A 71 -0.20 45.58 1.02
C LYS A 71 0.74 44.77 0.16
N ASP A 72 1.54 45.42 -0.68
CA ASP A 72 2.56 44.79 -1.54
C ASP A 72 3.58 43.91 -0.77
N LEU A 73 3.63 44.05 0.56
CA LEU A 73 4.43 43.23 1.49
C LEU A 73 4.17 41.71 1.40
N ASN A 74 3.03 41.28 0.86
CA ASN A 74 2.68 39.86 0.78
C ASN A 74 3.15 39.17 -0.52
N LYS A 75 3.57 39.91 -1.54
CA LYS A 75 3.97 39.33 -2.84
C LYS A 75 5.31 38.61 -2.75
N GLU A 76 6.27 39.18 -2.03
CA GLU A 76 7.63 38.62 -1.93
C GLU A 76 7.65 37.35 -1.07
N ALA A 77 6.95 37.35 0.07
CA ALA A 77 6.75 36.15 0.88
C ALA A 77 6.00 35.03 0.12
N HIS A 78 5.03 35.40 -0.72
CA HIS A 78 4.30 34.43 -1.54
C HIS A 78 5.14 33.85 -2.69
N LEU A 79 6.06 34.63 -3.25
CA LEU A 79 7.02 34.16 -4.25
C LEU A 79 8.04 33.20 -3.65
N ASP A 80 8.54 33.50 -2.45
CA ASP A 80 9.49 32.64 -1.73
C ASP A 80 8.87 31.30 -1.34
N LEU A 81 7.66 31.32 -0.78
CA LEU A 81 6.89 30.09 -0.49
C LEU A 81 6.63 29.27 -1.76
N MET A 82 6.27 29.92 -2.87
CA MET A 82 6.09 29.23 -4.15
C MET A 82 7.39 28.61 -4.67
N ALA A 83 8.54 29.28 -4.50
CA ALA A 83 9.84 28.72 -4.87
C ALA A 83 10.19 27.50 -4.02
N GLN A 84 9.95 27.57 -2.71
CA GLN A 84 10.17 26.48 -1.77
C GLN A 84 9.30 25.25 -2.10
N LEU A 85 8.00 25.46 -2.36
CA LEU A 85 7.08 24.39 -2.75
C LEU A 85 7.45 23.75 -4.09
N ARG A 86 8.00 24.52 -5.04
CA ARG A 86 8.50 23.97 -6.31
C ARG A 86 9.75 23.11 -6.08
N ALA A 87 10.70 23.57 -5.27
CA ALA A 87 11.89 22.81 -4.93
C ALA A 87 11.55 21.52 -4.19
N GLU A 88 10.58 21.57 -3.26
CA GLU A 88 10.09 20.40 -2.56
C GLU A 88 9.39 19.42 -3.51
N ASN A 89 8.51 19.89 -4.41
CA ASN A 89 7.88 19.03 -5.41
C ASN A 89 8.89 18.32 -6.30
N LEU A 90 9.95 19.00 -6.74
CA LEU A 90 11.03 18.38 -7.50
C LEU A 90 11.75 17.30 -6.69
N SER A 91 12.07 17.59 -5.42
CA SER A 91 12.71 16.64 -4.52
C SER A 91 11.85 15.41 -4.25
N LEU A 92 10.55 15.60 -4.01
CA LEU A 92 9.59 14.52 -3.80
C LEU A 92 9.40 13.68 -5.05
N THR A 93 9.36 14.31 -6.23
CA THR A 93 9.25 13.61 -7.52
C THR A 93 10.45 12.70 -7.75
N GLU A 94 11.66 13.18 -7.47
CA GLU A 94 12.86 12.35 -7.62
C GLU A 94 12.92 11.21 -6.58
N LYS A 95 12.53 11.48 -5.33
CA LYS A 95 12.42 10.44 -4.30
C LYS A 95 11.40 9.37 -4.66
N LEU A 96 10.26 9.77 -5.23
CA LEU A 96 9.24 8.85 -5.70
C LEU A 96 9.80 7.96 -6.80
N ARG A 97 10.44 8.55 -7.82
CA ARG A 97 11.09 7.82 -8.91
C ARG A 97 12.11 6.80 -8.42
N LEU A 98 13.00 7.19 -7.50
CA LEU A 98 14.00 6.30 -6.91
C LEU A 98 13.37 5.16 -6.10
N SER A 99 12.30 5.46 -5.38
CA SER A 99 11.56 4.45 -4.61
C SER A 99 10.86 3.44 -5.52
N GLU A 100 10.24 3.91 -6.60
CA GLU A 100 9.58 3.06 -7.60
C GLU A 100 10.58 2.14 -8.31
N GLU A 101 11.74 2.67 -8.70
CA GLU A 101 12.82 1.89 -9.31
C GLU A 101 13.35 0.81 -8.36
N LYS A 102 13.52 1.14 -7.08
CA LYS A 102 13.91 0.16 -6.05
C LYS A 102 12.83 -0.89 -5.82
N ALA A 103 11.55 -0.51 -5.88
CA ALA A 103 10.43 -1.44 -5.73
C ALA A 103 10.40 -2.43 -6.90
N HIS A 104 10.50 -1.94 -8.14
CA HIS A 104 10.56 -2.79 -9.33
C HIS A 104 11.73 -3.77 -9.29
N ARG A 105 12.91 -3.30 -8.87
CA ARG A 105 14.07 -4.20 -8.74
C ARG A 105 13.82 -5.32 -7.73
N LYS A 106 13.24 -4.99 -6.57
CA LYS A 106 12.91 -6.01 -5.57
C LYS A 106 11.83 -6.98 -6.04
N GLU A 107 10.85 -6.50 -6.80
CA GLU A 107 9.81 -7.34 -7.39
C GLU A 107 10.42 -8.32 -8.39
N GLN A 108 11.34 -7.85 -9.23
CA GLN A 108 12.08 -8.71 -10.16
C GLN A 108 12.93 -9.77 -9.44
N GLU A 109 13.68 -9.37 -8.41
CA GLU A 109 14.45 -10.29 -7.55
C GLU A 109 13.54 -11.34 -6.87
N ALA A 110 12.34 -10.94 -6.45
CA ALA A 110 11.37 -11.86 -5.84
C ALA A 110 10.83 -12.88 -6.85
N ILE A 111 10.51 -12.45 -8.07
CA ILE A 111 10.06 -13.35 -9.16
C ILE A 111 11.14 -14.40 -9.46
N GLU A 112 12.40 -13.96 -9.59
CA GLU A 112 13.53 -14.86 -9.85
C GLU A 112 13.71 -15.88 -8.72
N ALA A 113 13.63 -15.44 -7.47
CA ALA A 113 13.70 -16.34 -6.31
C ALA A 113 12.51 -17.32 -6.25
N GLU A 114 11.30 -16.89 -6.60
CA GLU A 114 10.12 -17.76 -6.65
C GLU A 114 10.24 -18.84 -7.73
N ASP A 115 10.77 -18.49 -8.90
CA ASP A 115 11.01 -19.46 -9.97
C ASP A 115 12.10 -20.47 -9.60
N GLU A 116 13.15 -20.03 -8.90
CA GLU A 116 14.17 -20.94 -8.37
C GLU A 116 13.60 -21.90 -7.32
N ILE A 117 12.81 -21.40 -6.37
CA ILE A 117 12.09 -22.22 -5.38
C ILE A 117 11.16 -23.22 -6.08
N ARG A 118 10.46 -22.80 -7.14
CA ARG A 118 9.57 -23.68 -7.92
C ARG A 118 10.36 -24.80 -8.58
N SER A 119 11.51 -24.48 -9.18
CA SER A 119 12.41 -25.46 -9.80
C SER A 119 12.93 -26.47 -8.78
N GLN A 120 13.48 -26.00 -7.66
CA GLN A 120 13.98 -26.86 -6.58
C GLN A 120 12.88 -27.77 -6.02
N ASN A 121 11.67 -27.25 -5.83
CA ASN A 121 10.52 -28.04 -5.38
C ASN A 121 10.16 -29.14 -6.38
N SER A 122 10.34 -28.94 -7.68
CA SER A 122 10.14 -30.00 -8.67
C SER A 122 11.14 -31.14 -8.49
N VAL A 123 12.43 -30.81 -8.34
CA VAL A 123 13.50 -31.79 -8.11
C VAL A 123 13.27 -32.56 -6.82
N ILE A 124 12.87 -31.88 -5.74
CA ILE A 124 12.55 -32.53 -4.46
C ILE A 124 11.41 -33.53 -4.63
N ARG A 125 10.33 -33.15 -5.34
CA ARG A 125 9.20 -34.07 -5.59
C ARG A 125 9.61 -35.30 -6.39
N GLU A 126 10.44 -35.12 -7.41
CA GLU A 126 10.95 -36.24 -8.21
C GLU A 126 11.81 -37.18 -7.36
N ALA A 127 12.74 -36.62 -6.57
CA ALA A 127 13.57 -37.40 -5.66
C ALA A 127 12.72 -38.16 -4.61
N GLN A 128 11.67 -37.53 -4.08
CA GLN A 128 10.74 -38.16 -3.15
C GLN A 128 10.00 -39.34 -3.81
N MET A 129 9.57 -39.20 -5.07
CA MET A 129 8.95 -40.29 -5.82
C MET A 129 9.91 -41.47 -5.99
N THR A 130 11.16 -41.20 -6.36
CA THR A 130 12.19 -42.24 -6.50
C THR A 130 12.47 -42.96 -5.19
N ILE A 131 12.59 -42.22 -4.09
CA ILE A 131 12.77 -42.81 -2.75
C ILE A 131 11.59 -43.71 -2.41
N HIS A 132 10.36 -43.28 -2.69
CA HIS A 132 9.18 -44.08 -2.41
C HIS A 132 9.16 -45.39 -3.20
N LEU A 133 9.54 -45.35 -4.48
CA LEU A 133 9.67 -46.55 -5.31
C LEU A 133 10.72 -47.53 -4.74
N HIS A 134 11.90 -47.02 -4.38
CA HIS A 134 12.94 -47.87 -3.78
C HIS A 134 12.53 -48.46 -2.44
N GLN A 135 11.77 -47.72 -1.62
CA GLN A 135 11.22 -48.24 -0.37
C GLN A 135 10.26 -49.41 -0.63
N GLN A 136 9.40 -49.30 -1.65
CA GLN A 136 8.50 -50.38 -2.04
C GLN A 136 9.28 -51.61 -2.52
N ASP A 137 10.32 -51.41 -3.33
CA ASP A 137 11.17 -52.51 -3.81
C ASP A 137 11.86 -53.23 -2.64
N ILE A 138 12.41 -52.49 -1.68
CA ILE A 138 13.03 -53.06 -0.48
C ILE A 138 12.03 -53.95 0.26
N LEU A 139 10.81 -53.48 0.48
CA LEU A 139 9.77 -54.28 1.15
C LEU A 139 9.42 -55.55 0.36
N ASN A 140 9.32 -55.47 -0.96
CA ASN A 140 9.07 -56.62 -1.82
C ASN A 140 10.20 -57.66 -1.72
N TRP A 141 11.46 -57.21 -1.76
CA TRP A 141 12.63 -58.08 -1.62
C TRP A 141 12.71 -58.71 -0.22
N MET A 142 12.40 -57.95 0.83
CA MET A 142 12.33 -58.48 2.19
C MET A 142 11.31 -59.61 2.30
N ALA A 143 10.09 -59.41 1.81
CA ALA A 143 9.05 -60.44 1.82
C ALA A 143 9.47 -61.70 1.03
N LEU A 144 10.15 -61.52 -0.11
CA LEU A 144 10.68 -62.64 -0.89
C LEU A 144 11.75 -63.41 -0.12
N CYS A 145 12.69 -62.72 0.51
CA CYS A 145 13.73 -63.34 1.32
C CYS A 145 13.14 -64.12 2.51
N GLU A 146 12.16 -63.56 3.22
CA GLU A 146 11.43 -64.24 4.30
C GLU A 146 10.75 -65.52 3.79
N TRP A 147 10.09 -65.44 2.63
CA TRP A 147 9.44 -66.60 2.02
C TRP A 147 10.44 -67.73 1.72
N TYR A 148 11.57 -67.40 1.08
CA TYR A 148 12.62 -68.38 0.79
C TYR A 148 13.23 -68.96 2.07
N GLN A 149 13.47 -68.12 3.08
CA GLN A 149 14.00 -68.55 4.37
C GLN A 149 13.11 -69.61 5.03
N VAL A 150 11.80 -69.37 5.07
CA VAL A 150 10.81 -70.33 5.60
C VAL A 150 10.83 -71.64 4.81
N ARG A 151 10.89 -71.57 3.48
CA ARG A 151 10.93 -72.76 2.62
C ARG A 151 12.21 -73.57 2.81
N CYS A 152 13.36 -72.92 2.86
CA CYS A 152 14.65 -73.57 3.12
C CYS A 152 14.66 -74.25 4.49
N LEU A 153 14.16 -73.59 5.53
CA LEU A 153 14.05 -74.17 6.87
C LEU A 153 13.15 -75.41 6.86
N HIS A 154 12.01 -75.35 6.18
CA HIS A 154 11.11 -76.49 6.04
C HIS A 154 11.81 -77.68 5.34
N CYS A 155 12.46 -77.46 4.21
CA CYS A 155 13.21 -78.49 3.50
C CYS A 155 14.31 -79.10 4.37
N SER A 156 15.08 -78.25 5.08
CA SER A 156 16.13 -78.72 6.00
C SER A 156 15.57 -79.60 7.11
N ASN A 157 14.42 -79.23 7.68
CA ASN A 157 13.76 -80.02 8.73
C ASN A 157 13.30 -81.37 8.20
N VAL A 158 12.65 -81.41 7.03
CA VAL A 158 12.21 -82.67 6.39
C VAL A 158 13.39 -83.58 6.10
N LEU A 159 14.48 -83.03 5.53
CA LEU A 159 15.70 -83.81 5.25
C LEU A 159 16.35 -84.34 6.53
N SER A 160 16.37 -83.55 7.60
CA SER A 160 16.91 -83.97 8.91
C SER A 160 16.08 -85.11 9.52
N GLN A 161 14.75 -85.04 9.41
CA GLN A 161 13.85 -86.12 9.84
C GLN A 161 14.08 -87.41 9.04
N MET A 162 14.15 -87.32 7.71
CA MET A 162 14.43 -88.48 6.84
C MET A 162 15.78 -89.11 7.17
N THR A 163 16.81 -88.29 7.38
CA THR A 163 18.15 -88.76 7.74
C THR A 163 18.14 -89.47 9.10
N SER A 164 17.48 -88.91 10.10
CA SER A 164 17.36 -89.51 11.44
C SER A 164 16.59 -90.83 11.41
N PHE A 165 15.54 -90.92 10.59
CA PHE A 165 14.79 -92.15 10.35
C PHE A 165 15.67 -93.24 9.73
N LEU A 166 16.45 -92.89 8.69
CA LEU A 166 17.36 -93.84 8.03
C LEU A 166 18.53 -94.28 8.92
N GLN A 167 18.97 -93.42 9.86
CA GLN A 167 20.04 -93.73 10.81
C GLN A 167 19.55 -94.53 12.05
N GLY A 168 18.25 -94.80 12.17
CA GLY A 168 17.69 -95.63 13.24
C GLY A 168 17.64 -94.96 14.62
N THR A 169 17.91 -93.66 14.71
CA THR A 169 17.78 -92.90 15.96
C THR A 169 16.35 -92.39 16.11
N SER A 170 15.45 -93.24 16.61
CA SER A 170 14.20 -92.78 17.22
C SER A 170 14.54 -92.22 18.60
N VAL A 171 14.48 -90.91 18.79
CA VAL A 171 14.33 -90.37 20.14
C VAL A 171 12.92 -90.73 20.57
N GLU A 172 12.80 -91.79 21.36
CA GLU A 172 11.59 -92.11 22.11
C GLU A 172 11.27 -90.94 23.03
N ASP A 173 10.16 -90.26 22.74
CA ASP A 173 9.44 -89.44 23.72
C ASP A 173 9.06 -90.36 24.90
N THR A 174 9.86 -90.32 25.97
CA THR A 174 9.43 -90.82 27.27
C THR A 174 8.55 -89.75 27.91
N THR A 175 7.26 -89.78 27.58
CA THR A 175 6.23 -89.23 28.46
C THR A 175 5.85 -90.32 29.48
N LEU A 176 6.26 -90.13 30.73
CA LEU A 176 5.68 -90.84 31.88
C LEU A 176 5.46 -89.85 33.03
N ALA A 177 4.26 -89.26 32.96
CA ALA A 177 3.34 -88.80 34.01
C ALA A 177 3.70 -87.64 34.99
N PRO A 178 2.72 -86.78 35.32
CA PRO A 178 2.76 -85.87 36.46
C PRO A 178 2.38 -86.61 37.76
N SER A 179 3.06 -86.31 38.86
CA SER A 179 2.67 -86.70 40.23
C SER A 179 2.12 -85.47 40.94
N GLN A 180 0.86 -85.57 41.38
CA GLN A 180 0.24 -84.71 42.38
C GLN A 180 0.63 -85.20 43.78
N ALA A 181 1.14 -84.30 44.62
CA ALA A 181 0.85 -84.13 46.05
C ALA A 181 1.58 -82.88 46.57
#